data_AF-A0A918UUS6-F1
#
_entry.id   AF-A0A918UUS6-F1
#
_cell.length_a   1.000
_cell.length_b   1.000
_cell.length_c   1.000
_cell.angle_alpha   90.00
_cell.angle_beta   90.00
_cell.angle_gamma   90.00
#
_symmetry.space_group_name_H-M   'P 1'
#
loop_
_entity.id
_entity.type
_entity.pdbx_description
1 polymer ?
#
loop_
_entity_poly.entity_id
_entity_poly.type
_entity_poly.pdbx_seq_one_letter_code
_entity_poly.pdbx_strand_id
1 'polypeptide(L)'
;MIVWINGAFGAGKSTTARELIELIPNSTLFDPEVIGGALTHLLPAKRLAEVGDFQDLPSWRRLVVDTAAAMLAELGGTLVVPMTLLRQEYRDEIFGGLAARRIPVRHVLLAPAETILRERIAGREVPPDLPDGEMRIRQWSYDHIEPYHVALASWLTADAHVVDTSFHTPYETARRIAEAVRTGDLPVCDIVQTPEPTAETLAAGVLLFDEQDRVLLVDPTYKAGWEFPGGVVEPGEPPARAGMREVTEETGIRLDDVPRLLVVDWEAPRPPGYGGLRLLYDGGRLDSTRHQRPVLPGPELREWRFVTEEEAADLLPPVRYERLRWALRARERGAALYLEAGVPV
;
A
#
# COMPACT_ATOMS: atom_id res chain seq x y z
N MET A 1 -13.81 -2.72 -7.90
CA MET A 1 -12.34 -2.93 -8.11
C MET A 1 -11.78 -1.78 -8.93
N ILE A 2 -10.46 -1.62 -9.00
CA ILE A 2 -9.80 -0.60 -9.82
C ILE A 2 -8.95 -1.28 -10.91
N VAL A 3 -9.05 -0.79 -12.14
CA VAL A 3 -8.08 -1.07 -13.21
C VAL A 3 -7.25 0.19 -13.41
N TRP A 4 -6.01 0.17 -12.92
CA TRP A 4 -5.07 1.29 -13.01
C TRP A 4 -4.24 1.16 -14.28
N ILE A 5 -4.35 2.13 -15.18
CA ILE A 5 -3.62 2.16 -16.45
C ILE A 5 -2.44 3.12 -16.33
N ASN A 6 -1.24 2.55 -16.17
CA ASN A 6 0.05 3.24 -16.09
C ASN A 6 0.79 3.15 -17.45
N GLY A 7 1.86 3.93 -17.60
CA GLY A 7 2.66 4.05 -18.81
C GLY A 7 3.18 5.47 -19.00
N ALA A 8 4.18 5.64 -19.87
CA ALA A 8 4.78 6.95 -20.13
C ALA A 8 3.75 8.00 -20.61
N PHE A 9 4.10 9.27 -20.48
CA PHE A 9 3.35 10.36 -21.11
C PHE A 9 3.32 10.15 -22.63
N GLY A 10 2.12 10.17 -23.24
CA GLY A 10 1.95 9.83 -24.65
C GLY A 10 1.77 8.33 -24.97
N ALA A 11 1.83 7.43 -23.97
CA ALA A 11 1.61 5.99 -24.18
C ALA A 11 0.15 5.60 -24.54
N GLY A 12 -0.79 6.54 -24.51
CA GLY A 12 -2.20 6.30 -24.88
C GLY A 12 -3.11 5.89 -23.72
N LYS A 13 -2.70 6.13 -22.46
CA LYS A 13 -3.47 5.77 -21.25
C LYS A 13 -4.92 6.27 -21.27
N SER A 14 -5.13 7.58 -21.38
CA SER A 14 -6.47 8.18 -21.32
C SER A 14 -7.36 7.74 -22.48
N THR A 15 -6.78 7.56 -23.69
CA THR A 15 -7.54 7.05 -24.85
C THR A 15 -7.94 5.58 -24.65
N THR A 16 -7.00 4.74 -24.19
CA THR A 16 -7.27 3.34 -23.85
C THR A 16 -8.31 3.22 -22.73
N ALA A 17 -8.26 4.09 -21.73
CA ALA A 17 -9.21 4.12 -20.62
C ALA A 17 -10.65 4.41 -21.08
N ARG A 18 -10.83 5.32 -22.04
CA ARG A 18 -12.15 5.63 -22.63
C ARG A 18 -12.71 4.46 -23.43
N GLU A 19 -11.89 3.77 -24.19
CA GLU A 19 -12.31 2.54 -24.88
C GLU A 19 -12.65 1.43 -23.87
N LEU A 20 -11.91 1.36 -22.77
CA LEU A 20 -12.07 0.29 -21.77
C LEU A 20 -13.39 0.38 -21.03
N ILE A 21 -13.89 1.59 -20.75
CA ILE A 21 -15.17 1.75 -20.04
C ILE A 21 -16.39 1.30 -20.87
N GLU A 22 -16.27 1.29 -22.21
CA GLU A 22 -17.29 0.74 -23.11
C GLU A 22 -17.26 -0.80 -23.16
N LEU A 23 -16.12 -1.40 -22.79
CA LEU A 23 -15.89 -2.85 -22.88
C LEU A 23 -16.09 -3.58 -21.54
N ILE A 24 -15.85 -2.91 -20.41
CA ILE A 24 -16.06 -3.47 -19.07
C ILE A 24 -17.45 -3.03 -18.55
N PRO A 25 -18.40 -3.96 -18.34
CA PRO A 25 -19.71 -3.63 -17.80
C PRO A 25 -19.62 -2.98 -16.43
N ASN A 26 -20.51 -2.02 -16.16
CA ASN A 26 -20.57 -1.29 -14.90
C ASN A 26 -19.20 -0.72 -14.49
N SER A 27 -18.56 -0.01 -15.41
CA SER A 27 -17.30 0.66 -15.16
C SER A 27 -17.41 2.17 -15.34
N THR A 28 -16.53 2.92 -14.68
CA THR A 28 -16.51 4.38 -14.71
C THR A 28 -15.08 4.87 -14.80
N LEU A 29 -14.85 5.90 -15.61
CA LEU A 29 -13.56 6.55 -15.72
C LEU A 29 -13.33 7.47 -14.52
N PHE A 30 -12.21 7.31 -13.82
CA PHE A 30 -11.75 8.25 -12.80
C PHE A 30 -10.36 8.75 -13.19
N ASP A 31 -10.27 10.03 -13.59
CA ASP A 31 -9.01 10.68 -13.93
C ASP A 31 -8.46 11.45 -12.72
N PRO A 32 -7.36 10.99 -12.09
CA PRO A 32 -6.84 11.65 -10.90
C PRO A 32 -6.16 13.00 -11.17
N GLU A 33 -5.96 13.41 -12.44
CA GLU A 33 -5.51 14.77 -12.79
C GLU A 33 -6.52 15.83 -12.31
N VAL A 34 -7.81 15.49 -12.23
CA VAL A 34 -8.87 16.39 -11.72
C VAL A 34 -8.58 16.83 -10.28
N ILE A 35 -8.05 15.93 -9.45
CA ILE A 35 -7.66 16.24 -8.07
C ILE A 35 -6.45 17.18 -8.05
N GLY A 36 -5.48 16.98 -8.95
CA GLY A 36 -4.34 17.87 -9.11
C GLY A 36 -4.79 19.28 -9.48
N GLY A 37 -5.70 19.39 -10.45
CA GLY A 37 -6.32 20.66 -10.85
C GLY A 37 -7.06 21.35 -9.70
N ALA A 38 -7.87 20.62 -8.94
CA ALA A 38 -8.59 21.17 -7.80
C ALA A 38 -7.64 21.73 -6.70
N LEU A 39 -6.54 21.04 -6.43
CA LEU A 39 -5.56 21.47 -5.42
C LEU A 39 -4.90 22.81 -5.75
N THR A 40 -4.81 23.19 -7.03
CA THR A 40 -4.29 24.50 -7.44
C THR A 40 -5.14 25.67 -6.93
N HIS A 41 -6.43 25.42 -6.65
CA HIS A 41 -7.37 26.41 -6.11
C HIS A 41 -7.47 26.36 -4.57
N LEU A 42 -7.00 25.28 -3.94
CA LEU A 42 -7.15 25.05 -2.50
C LEU A 42 -5.87 25.35 -1.72
N LEU A 43 -4.70 25.24 -2.35
CA LEU A 43 -3.41 25.43 -1.68
C LEU A 43 -2.83 26.82 -1.94
N PRO A 44 -2.06 27.39 -0.99
CA PRO A 44 -1.38 28.65 -1.20
C PRO A 44 -0.38 28.58 -2.37
N ALA A 45 -0.30 29.64 -3.18
CA ALA A 45 0.61 29.73 -4.32
C ALA A 45 2.09 29.43 -3.96
N LYS A 46 2.53 29.86 -2.76
CA LYS A 46 3.88 29.55 -2.25
C LYS A 46 4.11 28.04 -2.14
N ARG A 47 3.13 27.29 -1.64
CA ARG A 47 3.24 25.83 -1.50
C ARG A 47 3.26 25.13 -2.86
N LEU A 48 2.45 25.61 -3.80
CA LEU A 48 2.42 25.08 -5.16
C LEU A 48 3.73 25.35 -5.91
N ALA A 49 4.40 26.47 -5.64
CA ALA A 49 5.70 26.80 -6.23
C ALA A 49 6.87 25.95 -5.68
N GLU A 50 6.67 25.23 -4.56
CA GLU A 50 7.68 24.34 -3.98
C GLU A 50 7.69 22.94 -4.64
N VAL A 51 6.69 22.62 -5.45
CA VAL A 51 6.54 21.30 -6.10
C VAL A 51 6.55 21.45 -7.63
N GLY A 52 7.25 20.54 -8.31
CA GLY A 52 7.31 20.51 -9.77
C GLY A 52 6.15 19.72 -10.39
N ASP A 53 5.65 18.71 -9.66
CA ASP A 53 4.50 17.88 -10.02
C ASP A 53 3.47 17.93 -8.88
N PHE A 54 2.17 18.00 -9.21
CA PHE A 54 1.11 17.87 -8.20
C PHE A 54 1.16 16.51 -7.51
N GLN A 55 1.72 15.48 -8.17
CA GLN A 55 1.91 14.16 -7.58
C GLN A 55 2.86 14.15 -6.38
N ASP A 56 3.74 15.15 -6.27
CA ASP A 56 4.65 15.29 -5.13
C ASP A 56 3.90 15.67 -3.84
N LEU A 57 2.67 16.20 -3.95
CA LEU A 57 1.86 16.59 -2.81
C LEU A 57 1.28 15.36 -2.08
N PRO A 58 1.58 15.15 -0.78
CA PRO A 58 0.94 14.08 0.00
C PRO A 58 -0.59 14.21 0.04
N SER A 59 -1.11 15.44 0.01
CA SER A 59 -2.55 15.70 -0.07
C SER A 59 -3.17 15.20 -1.37
N TRP A 60 -2.45 15.26 -2.50
CA TRP A 60 -2.94 14.71 -3.76
C TRP A 60 -3.06 13.19 -3.66
N ARG A 61 -1.99 12.50 -3.27
CA ARG A 61 -1.99 11.03 -3.15
C ARG A 61 -3.10 10.52 -2.23
N ARG A 62 -3.29 11.17 -1.08
CA ARG A 62 -4.40 10.87 -0.16
C ARG A 62 -5.77 11.10 -0.80
N LEU A 63 -5.99 12.25 -1.45
CA LEU A 63 -7.28 12.57 -2.05
C LEU A 63 -7.63 11.66 -3.23
N VAL A 64 -6.65 11.16 -3.98
CA VAL A 64 -6.87 10.15 -5.02
C VAL A 64 -7.49 8.88 -4.43
N VAL A 65 -6.93 8.39 -3.31
CA VAL A 65 -7.47 7.23 -2.58
C VAL A 65 -8.87 7.51 -2.03
N ASP A 66 -9.06 8.66 -1.37
CA ASP A 66 -10.35 9.06 -0.80
C ASP A 66 -11.44 9.16 -1.86
N THR A 67 -11.13 9.79 -2.99
CA THR A 67 -12.08 9.96 -4.11
C THR A 67 -12.43 8.64 -4.76
N ALA A 68 -11.44 7.78 -5.05
CA ALA A 68 -11.69 6.47 -5.65
C ALA A 68 -12.56 5.59 -4.75
N ALA A 69 -12.31 5.59 -3.44
CA ALA A 69 -13.13 4.86 -2.48
C ALA A 69 -14.56 5.38 -2.42
N ALA A 70 -14.75 6.70 -2.37
CA ALA A 70 -16.08 7.31 -2.37
C ALA A 70 -16.86 6.99 -3.66
N MET A 71 -16.21 7.10 -4.82
CA MET A 71 -16.81 6.76 -6.12
C MET A 71 -17.22 5.28 -6.19
N LEU A 72 -16.38 4.37 -5.70
CA LEU A 72 -16.72 2.94 -5.66
C LEU A 72 -17.87 2.64 -4.70
N ALA A 73 -17.95 3.34 -3.56
CA ALA A 73 -19.05 3.17 -2.62
C ALA A 73 -20.38 3.66 -3.21
N GLU A 74 -20.35 4.71 -4.02
CA GLU A 74 -21.53 5.31 -4.65
C GLU A 74 -21.98 4.55 -5.91
N LEU A 75 -21.04 4.19 -6.79
CA LEU A 75 -21.33 3.63 -8.11
C LEU A 75 -21.24 2.09 -8.14
N GLY A 76 -20.48 1.49 -7.23
CA GLY A 76 -20.09 0.09 -7.31
C GLY A 76 -19.17 -0.20 -8.50
N GLY A 77 -19.13 -1.46 -8.93
CA GLY A 77 -18.49 -1.86 -10.19
C GLY A 77 -16.97 -1.67 -10.25
N THR A 78 -16.49 -1.14 -11.37
CA THR A 78 -15.06 -0.99 -11.69
C THR A 78 -14.69 0.46 -11.99
N LEU A 79 -13.67 1.01 -11.33
CA LEU A 79 -13.07 2.26 -11.78
C LEU A 79 -11.91 1.97 -12.74
N VAL A 80 -11.90 2.64 -13.89
CA VAL A 80 -10.76 2.67 -14.80
C VAL A 80 -10.00 3.97 -14.55
N VAL A 81 -8.72 3.85 -14.17
CA VAL A 81 -7.92 4.97 -13.66
C VAL A 81 -6.66 5.16 -14.52
N PRO A 82 -6.66 6.08 -15.50
CA PRO A 82 -5.45 6.40 -16.25
C PRO A 82 -4.56 7.35 -15.45
N MET A 83 -3.36 6.91 -15.07
CA MET A 83 -2.40 7.79 -14.39
C MET A 83 -0.97 7.24 -14.47
N THR A 84 -0.02 8.13 -14.73
CA THR A 84 1.41 7.79 -14.74
C THR A 84 1.95 7.77 -13.31
N LEU A 85 2.47 6.64 -12.84
CA LEU A 85 3.25 6.54 -11.60
C LEU A 85 4.64 6.00 -11.93
N LEU A 86 5.67 6.83 -11.79
CA LEU A 86 7.08 6.45 -12.04
C LEU A 86 7.87 6.19 -10.76
N ARG A 87 7.40 6.73 -9.63
CA ARG A 87 8.02 6.57 -8.32
C ARG A 87 7.31 5.45 -7.55
N GLN A 88 8.06 4.43 -7.15
CA GLN A 88 7.53 3.29 -6.40
C GLN A 88 6.88 3.75 -5.08
N GLU A 89 7.51 4.71 -4.38
CA GLU A 89 6.97 5.32 -3.15
C GLU A 89 5.54 5.86 -3.35
N TYR A 90 5.27 6.53 -4.48
CA TYR A 90 3.94 7.11 -4.75
C TYR A 90 2.92 6.05 -5.09
N ARG A 91 3.36 5.02 -5.83
CA ARG A 91 2.56 3.83 -6.04
C ARG A 91 2.22 3.20 -4.70
N ASP A 92 3.19 2.96 -3.82
CA ASP A 92 2.96 2.29 -2.53
C ASP A 92 2.02 3.08 -1.62
N GLU A 93 2.13 4.41 -1.56
CA GLU A 93 1.20 5.26 -0.80
C GLU A 93 -0.24 5.15 -1.33
N ILE A 94 -0.43 5.28 -2.66
CA ILE A 94 -1.77 5.27 -3.27
C ILE A 94 -2.37 3.88 -3.21
N PHE A 95 -1.62 2.88 -3.68
CA PHE A 95 -2.08 1.51 -3.79
C PHE A 95 -2.24 0.90 -2.40
N GLY A 96 -1.37 1.25 -1.45
CA GLY A 96 -1.51 0.88 -0.04
C GLY A 96 -2.76 1.48 0.57
N GLY A 97 -3.03 2.76 0.31
CA GLY A 97 -4.27 3.42 0.76
C GLY A 97 -5.54 2.80 0.16
N LEU A 98 -5.48 2.23 -1.04
CA LEU A 98 -6.60 1.51 -1.66
C LEU A 98 -6.74 0.09 -1.07
N ALA A 99 -5.64 -0.63 -0.91
CA ALA A 99 -5.60 -1.97 -0.32
C ALA A 99 -6.13 -1.97 1.11
N ALA A 100 -5.75 -0.97 1.89
CA ALA A 100 -6.28 -0.65 3.21
C ALA A 100 -7.82 -0.56 3.30
N ARG A 101 -8.47 -0.16 2.20
CA ARG A 101 -9.93 -0.06 2.08
C ARG A 101 -10.54 -1.31 1.46
N ARG A 102 -9.74 -2.38 1.32
CA ARG A 102 -10.06 -3.62 0.62
C ARG A 102 -10.52 -3.37 -0.82
N ILE A 103 -9.94 -2.36 -1.47
CA ILE A 103 -10.20 -2.05 -2.87
C ILE A 103 -9.11 -2.74 -3.71
N PRO A 104 -9.43 -3.83 -4.42
CA PRO A 104 -8.43 -4.52 -5.23
C PRO A 104 -8.04 -3.65 -6.42
N VAL A 105 -6.74 -3.48 -6.62
CA VAL A 105 -6.15 -2.75 -7.73
C VAL A 105 -5.55 -3.75 -8.72
N ARG A 106 -5.88 -3.57 -10.00
CA ARG A 106 -5.32 -4.30 -11.13
C ARG A 106 -4.42 -3.35 -11.90
N HIS A 107 -3.10 -3.50 -11.77
CA HIS A 107 -2.11 -2.59 -12.33
C HIS A 107 -1.72 -3.01 -13.75
N VAL A 108 -1.99 -2.14 -14.73
CA VAL A 108 -1.73 -2.37 -16.15
C VAL A 108 -0.69 -1.36 -16.62
N LEU A 109 0.31 -1.82 -17.35
CA LEU A 109 1.36 -0.98 -17.92
C LEU A 109 1.29 -0.96 -19.44
N LEU A 110 1.02 0.20 -20.02
CA LEU A 110 1.15 0.42 -21.46
C LEU A 110 2.62 0.70 -21.80
N ALA A 111 3.26 -0.23 -22.50
CA ALA A 111 4.69 -0.19 -22.81
C ALA A 111 4.95 -0.24 -24.32
N PRO A 112 4.75 0.87 -25.07
CA PRO A 112 5.22 0.93 -26.45
C PRO A 112 6.75 0.97 -26.52
N ALA A 113 7.32 0.53 -27.63
CA ALA A 113 8.73 0.76 -27.94
C ALA A 113 9.05 2.26 -27.92
N GLU A 114 10.26 2.63 -27.49
CA GLU A 114 10.66 4.04 -27.30
C GLU A 114 10.53 4.86 -28.59
N THR A 115 10.89 4.29 -29.74
CA THR A 115 10.75 4.96 -31.05
C THR A 115 9.30 5.32 -31.33
N ILE A 116 8.38 4.40 -31.09
CA ILE A 116 6.93 4.62 -31.24
C ILE A 116 6.42 5.64 -30.21
N LEU A 117 6.91 5.58 -28.97
CA LEU A 117 6.55 6.55 -27.93
C LEU A 117 6.94 7.98 -28.35
N ARG A 118 8.17 8.17 -28.84
CA ARG A 118 8.66 9.47 -29.32
C ARG A 118 7.85 9.96 -30.52
N GLU A 119 7.55 9.09 -31.47
CA GLU A 119 6.68 9.42 -32.61
C GLU A 119 5.28 9.87 -32.16
N ARG A 120 4.68 9.17 -31.17
CA ARG A 120 3.38 9.56 -30.59
C ARG A 120 3.43 10.91 -29.87
N ILE A 121 4.50 11.19 -29.15
CA ILE A 121 4.70 12.49 -28.47
C ILE A 121 4.83 13.61 -29.52
N ALA A 122 5.59 13.38 -30.59
CA ALA A 122 5.78 14.33 -31.68
C ALA A 122 4.48 14.62 -32.44
N GLY A 123 3.67 13.58 -32.71
CA GLY A 123 2.41 13.69 -33.46
C GLY A 123 1.19 14.14 -32.66
N ARG A 124 1.33 14.44 -31.35
CA ARG A 124 0.20 14.81 -30.50
C ARG A 124 -0.37 16.18 -30.90
N GLU A 125 -1.64 16.22 -31.27
CA GLU A 125 -2.41 17.46 -31.45
C GLU A 125 -2.62 18.13 -30.09
N VAL A 126 -2.29 19.42 -30.00
CA VAL A 126 -2.47 20.25 -28.80
C VAL A 126 -3.47 21.36 -29.14
N PRO A 127 -4.44 21.67 -28.26
CA PRO A 127 -5.38 22.76 -28.50
C PRO A 127 -4.65 24.09 -28.78
N PRO A 128 -5.08 24.88 -29.77
CA PRO A 128 -4.38 26.09 -30.23
C PRO A 128 -4.33 27.24 -29.21
N ASP A 129 -5.04 27.10 -28.09
CA ASP A 129 -5.32 28.18 -27.13
C ASP A 129 -4.22 28.37 -26.07
N LEU A 130 -3.10 27.65 -26.17
CA LEU A 130 -1.98 27.68 -25.20
C LEU A 130 -0.68 28.14 -25.88
N PRO A 131 -0.42 29.46 -25.99
CA PRO A 131 0.71 30.01 -26.75
C PRO A 131 2.11 29.56 -26.29
N ASP A 132 2.24 28.98 -25.09
CA ASP A 132 3.47 28.39 -24.55
C ASP A 132 3.28 26.94 -24.04
N GLY A 133 2.08 26.37 -24.18
CA GLY A 133 1.73 25.06 -23.60
C GLY A 133 2.14 23.88 -24.45
N GLU A 134 2.17 24.01 -25.78
CA GLU A 134 2.57 22.93 -26.69
C GLU A 134 4.02 22.48 -26.45
N MET A 135 4.95 23.44 -26.39
CA MET A 135 6.36 23.16 -26.13
C MET A 135 6.56 22.57 -24.73
N ARG A 136 5.85 23.10 -23.71
CA ARG A 136 5.94 22.60 -22.32
C ARG A 136 5.37 21.19 -22.16
N ILE A 137 4.24 20.85 -22.79
CA ILE A 137 3.63 19.51 -22.69
C ILE A 137 4.49 18.45 -23.39
N ARG A 138 5.03 18.77 -24.57
CA ARG A 138 5.95 17.88 -25.28
C ARG A 138 7.26 17.74 -24.53
N GLN A 139 7.84 18.84 -24.07
CA GLN A 139 9.07 18.83 -23.28
C GLN A 139 8.89 18.00 -22.00
N TRP A 140 7.78 18.19 -21.27
CA TRP A 140 7.43 17.36 -20.13
C TRP A 140 7.41 15.88 -20.48
N SER A 141 6.77 15.51 -21.60
CA SER A 141 6.71 14.12 -22.03
C SER A 141 8.11 13.55 -22.33
N TYR A 142 8.99 14.33 -22.96
CA TYR A 142 10.38 13.93 -23.22
C TYR A 142 11.23 13.84 -21.94
N ASP A 143 11.11 14.80 -21.03
CA ASP A 143 11.84 14.85 -19.76
C ASP A 143 11.51 13.63 -18.88
N HIS A 144 10.32 13.05 -19.06
CA HIS A 144 9.86 11.88 -18.32
C HIS A 144 10.13 10.53 -19.00
N ILE A 145 10.75 10.50 -20.19
CA ILE A 145 11.16 9.24 -20.83
C ILE A 145 12.24 8.53 -20.00
N GLU A 146 13.27 9.25 -19.57
CA GLU A 146 14.36 8.65 -18.79
C GLU A 146 13.89 8.16 -17.41
N PRO A 147 13.15 8.96 -16.60
CA PRO A 147 12.52 8.46 -15.37
C PRO A 147 11.63 7.23 -15.59
N TYR A 148 10.93 7.16 -16.73
CA TYR A 148 10.12 6.00 -17.08
C TYR A 148 10.97 4.75 -17.35
N HIS A 149 12.08 4.87 -18.07
CA HIS A 149 13.01 3.76 -18.28
C HIS A 149 13.63 3.27 -16.97
N VAL A 150 14.00 4.19 -16.07
CA VAL A 150 14.48 3.84 -14.73
C VAL A 150 13.40 3.06 -13.96
N ALA A 151 12.14 3.51 -14.00
CA ALA A 151 11.03 2.81 -13.35
C ALA A 151 10.79 1.41 -13.94
N LEU A 152 10.81 1.29 -15.28
CA LEU A 152 10.66 0.02 -16.01
C LEU A 152 11.70 -1.01 -15.58
N ALA A 153 12.96 -0.58 -15.49
CA ALA A 153 14.09 -1.44 -15.17
C ALA A 153 14.16 -1.81 -13.68
N SER A 154 13.56 -1.01 -12.80
CA SER A 154 13.67 -1.18 -11.34
C SER A 154 12.52 -1.96 -10.72
N TRP A 155 11.27 -1.55 -10.96
CA TRP A 155 10.12 -2.09 -10.22
C TRP A 155 8.88 -2.27 -11.09
N LEU A 156 8.65 -1.38 -12.07
CA LEU A 156 7.35 -1.23 -12.72
C LEU A 156 6.95 -2.43 -13.59
N THR A 157 7.93 -3.11 -14.21
CA THR A 157 7.67 -4.32 -15.02
C THR A 157 7.36 -5.55 -14.18
N ALA A 158 7.86 -5.61 -12.94
CA ALA A 158 7.56 -6.67 -11.99
C ALA A 158 6.19 -6.45 -11.31
N ASP A 159 5.80 -5.19 -11.12
CA ASP A 159 4.59 -4.81 -10.39
C ASP A 159 3.31 -4.81 -11.25
N ALA A 160 3.44 -4.57 -12.56
CA ALA A 160 2.31 -4.35 -13.45
C ALA A 160 2.18 -5.41 -14.55
N HIS A 161 0.94 -5.67 -14.98
CA HIS A 161 0.66 -6.46 -16.16
C HIS A 161 1.04 -5.65 -17.42
N VAL A 162 2.13 -6.04 -18.08
CA VAL A 162 2.68 -5.31 -19.22
C VAL A 162 1.91 -5.61 -20.50
N VAL A 163 1.46 -4.56 -21.17
CA VAL A 163 0.80 -4.60 -22.47
C VAL A 163 1.64 -3.81 -23.47
N ASP A 164 2.24 -4.52 -24.43
CA ASP A 164 2.90 -3.87 -25.57
C ASP A 164 1.84 -3.19 -26.45
N THR A 165 1.97 -1.88 -26.60
CA THR A 165 1.05 -1.06 -27.39
C THR A 165 1.65 -0.57 -28.70
N SER A 166 2.85 -1.02 -29.07
CA SER A 166 3.61 -0.50 -30.21
C SER A 166 2.81 -0.55 -31.52
N PHE A 167 2.10 -1.66 -31.75
CA PHE A 167 1.33 -1.92 -32.98
C PHE A 167 -0.16 -2.15 -32.72
N HIS A 168 -0.66 -1.67 -31.59
CA HIS A 168 -2.08 -1.78 -31.23
C HIS A 168 -2.75 -0.41 -31.23
N THR A 169 -3.96 -0.37 -31.77
CA THR A 169 -4.87 0.76 -31.57
C THR A 169 -5.31 0.84 -30.09
N PRO A 170 -5.81 2.01 -29.63
CA PRO A 170 -6.39 2.12 -28.29
C PRO A 170 -7.51 1.11 -28.03
N TYR A 171 -8.39 0.88 -29.02
CA TYR A 171 -9.47 -0.10 -28.92
C TYR A 171 -8.94 -1.54 -28.79
N GLU A 172 -7.96 -1.95 -29.61
CA GLU A 172 -7.35 -3.28 -29.49
C GLU A 172 -6.64 -3.49 -28.16
N THR A 173 -5.97 -2.44 -27.67
CA THR A 173 -5.33 -2.44 -26.35
C THR A 173 -6.37 -2.60 -25.25
N ALA A 174 -7.45 -1.82 -25.28
CA ALA A 174 -8.55 -1.92 -24.32
C ALA A 174 -9.24 -3.29 -24.37
N ARG A 175 -9.45 -3.87 -25.55
CA ARG A 175 -10.02 -5.21 -25.71
C ARG A 175 -9.14 -6.29 -25.06
N ARG A 176 -7.81 -6.20 -25.19
CA ARG A 176 -6.89 -7.12 -24.52
C ARG A 176 -6.97 -7.00 -23.00
N ILE A 177 -7.00 -5.77 -22.49
CA ILE A 177 -7.13 -5.51 -21.04
C ILE A 177 -8.48 -6.03 -20.52
N ALA A 178 -9.58 -5.74 -21.21
CA ALA A 178 -10.91 -6.22 -20.85
C ALA A 178 -10.98 -7.76 -20.82
N GLU A 179 -10.34 -8.42 -21.79
CA GLU A 179 -10.23 -9.87 -21.80
C GLU A 179 -9.48 -10.39 -20.56
N ALA A 180 -8.29 -9.85 -20.29
CA ALA A 180 -7.47 -10.28 -19.14
C ALA A 180 -8.16 -10.03 -17.79
N VAL A 181 -8.95 -8.96 -17.68
CA VAL A 181 -9.79 -8.70 -16.49
C VAL A 181 -10.88 -9.77 -16.35
N ARG A 182 -11.52 -10.17 -17.46
CA ARG A 182 -12.61 -11.15 -17.49
C ARG A 182 -12.14 -12.57 -17.20
N THR A 183 -11.01 -12.98 -17.78
CA THR A 183 -10.44 -14.32 -17.62
C THR A 183 -9.71 -14.50 -16.29
N GLY A 184 -9.37 -13.40 -15.61
CA GLY A 184 -8.60 -13.42 -14.37
C GLY A 184 -7.09 -13.44 -14.59
N ASP A 185 -6.63 -13.33 -15.84
CA ASP A 185 -5.20 -13.33 -16.20
C ASP A 185 -4.46 -12.06 -15.76
N LEU A 186 -5.20 -11.05 -15.31
CA LEU A 186 -4.65 -9.81 -14.78
C LEU A 186 -4.66 -9.84 -13.25
N PRO A 187 -3.56 -10.21 -12.57
CA PRO A 187 -3.57 -10.41 -11.12
C PRO A 187 -3.94 -9.13 -10.37
N VAL A 188 -4.51 -9.30 -9.18
CA VAL A 188 -4.62 -8.20 -8.22
C VAL A 188 -3.19 -7.86 -7.79
N CYS A 189 -2.88 -6.57 -7.75
CA CYS A 189 -1.60 -6.10 -7.29
C CYS A 189 -1.53 -6.35 -5.77
N ASP A 190 -0.66 -7.27 -5.34
CA ASP A 190 -0.44 -7.54 -3.94
C ASP A 190 0.29 -6.34 -3.33
N ILE A 191 -0.44 -5.51 -2.58
CA ILE A 191 0.11 -4.32 -1.96
C ILE A 191 0.00 -4.51 -0.46
N VAL A 192 1.17 -4.64 0.13
CA VAL A 192 1.34 -4.94 1.54
C VAL A 192 1.80 -3.65 2.18
N GLN A 193 0.82 -2.81 2.46
CA GLN A 193 0.99 -1.59 3.22
C GLN A 193 -0.18 -1.52 4.17
N THR A 194 0.10 -1.63 5.47
CA THR A 194 -0.84 -1.17 6.48
C THR A 194 -1.02 0.34 6.25
N PRO A 195 -2.23 0.85 5.96
CA PRO A 195 -2.45 2.27 5.71
C PRO A 195 -1.87 3.12 6.84
N GLU A 196 -1.25 4.26 6.50
CA GLU A 196 -0.94 5.26 7.52
C GLU A 196 -2.26 5.70 8.19
N PRO A 197 -2.34 5.62 9.53
CA PRO A 197 -3.59 5.90 10.22
C PRO A 197 -4.00 7.36 10.06
N THR A 198 -5.30 7.61 9.91
CA THR A 198 -5.89 8.97 9.80
C THR A 198 -6.63 9.42 11.07
N ALA A 199 -6.64 8.56 12.09
CA ALA A 199 -7.20 8.76 13.42
C ALA A 199 -6.46 7.82 14.39
N GLU A 200 -6.76 7.93 15.69
CA GLU A 200 -6.25 6.99 16.70
C GLU A 200 -6.58 5.55 16.29
N THR A 201 -5.59 4.66 16.41
CA THR A 201 -5.75 3.25 16.06
C THR A 201 -5.82 2.35 17.27
N LEU A 202 -6.58 1.27 17.13
CA LEU A 202 -6.49 0.10 17.97
C LEU A 202 -5.62 -0.92 17.23
N ALA A 203 -4.55 -1.42 17.84
CA ALA A 203 -3.70 -2.44 17.25
C ALA A 203 -3.53 -3.62 18.20
N ALA A 204 -3.41 -4.83 17.65
CA ALA A 204 -3.28 -6.06 18.40
C ALA A 204 -2.07 -6.86 17.90
N GLY A 205 -1.11 -7.10 18.79
CA GLY A 205 0.03 -7.98 18.56
C GLY A 205 -0.03 -9.24 19.42
N VAL A 206 0.61 -10.30 18.96
CA VAL A 206 0.66 -11.58 19.67
C VAL A 206 2.10 -12.00 19.88
N LEU A 207 2.45 -12.30 21.13
CA LEU A 207 3.75 -12.86 21.50
C LEU A 207 3.69 -14.38 21.39
N LEU A 208 4.56 -14.93 20.56
CA LEU A 208 4.75 -16.36 20.39
C LEU A 208 6.14 -16.75 20.89
N PHE A 209 6.22 -17.88 21.57
CA PHE A 209 7.45 -18.33 22.22
C PHE A 209 7.91 -19.67 21.67
N ASP A 210 9.22 -19.90 21.66
CA ASP A 210 9.75 -21.23 21.39
C ASP A 210 9.91 -22.06 22.68
N GLU A 211 10.49 -23.26 22.53
CA GLU A 211 10.78 -24.16 23.64
C GLU A 211 11.79 -23.58 24.65
N GLN A 212 12.58 -22.58 24.25
CA GLN A 212 13.55 -21.89 25.10
C GLN A 212 13.00 -20.58 25.70
N ASP A 213 11.70 -20.31 25.60
CA ASP A 213 11.04 -19.06 26.03
C ASP A 213 11.57 -17.80 25.32
N ARG A 214 12.15 -17.94 24.12
CA ARG A 214 12.49 -16.82 23.25
C ARG A 214 11.26 -16.36 22.48
N VAL A 215 11.11 -15.05 22.29
CA VAL A 215 9.96 -14.43 21.63
C VAL A 215 10.17 -14.31 20.12
N LEU A 216 9.15 -14.59 19.33
CA LEU A 216 9.16 -14.39 17.88
C LEU A 216 9.06 -12.89 17.55
N LEU A 217 10.05 -12.40 16.78
CA LEU A 217 10.00 -11.12 16.10
C LEU A 217 10.04 -11.33 14.58
N VAL A 218 9.44 -10.38 13.87
CA VAL A 218 9.40 -10.32 12.41
C VAL A 218 10.03 -9.02 11.90
N ASP A 219 10.67 -9.08 10.74
CA ASP A 219 11.26 -7.93 10.04
C ASP A 219 10.46 -7.62 8.76
N PRO A 220 9.54 -6.65 8.78
CA PRO A 220 8.71 -6.31 7.63
C PRO A 220 9.53 -5.70 6.48
N THR A 221 9.15 -5.97 5.23
CA THR A 221 9.77 -5.38 4.03
C THR A 221 9.43 -3.91 3.83
N TYR A 222 8.28 -3.47 4.34
CA TYR A 222 7.71 -2.15 4.07
C TYR A 222 8.17 -1.04 5.03
N LYS A 223 8.80 -1.39 6.16
CA LYS A 223 9.37 -0.42 7.11
C LYS A 223 10.63 -0.99 7.77
N ALA A 224 11.51 -0.10 8.22
CA ALA A 224 12.69 -0.50 8.98
C ALA A 224 12.32 -0.80 10.44
N GLY A 225 12.88 -1.89 10.97
CA GLY A 225 12.81 -2.24 12.39
C GLY A 225 11.95 -3.46 12.67
N TRP A 226 12.43 -4.29 13.60
CA TRP A 226 11.76 -5.50 14.03
C TRP A 226 10.50 -5.18 14.85
N GLU A 227 9.53 -6.08 14.81
CA GLU A 227 8.31 -5.98 15.60
C GLU A 227 7.70 -7.34 15.94
N PHE A 228 6.61 -7.31 16.73
CA PHE A 228 5.80 -8.48 17.04
C PHE A 228 4.82 -8.73 15.90
N PRO A 229 4.47 -9.99 15.59
CA PRO A 229 3.38 -10.27 14.68
C PRO A 229 2.09 -9.58 15.13
N GLY A 230 1.43 -8.86 14.22
CA GLY A 230 0.25 -8.09 14.55
C GLY A 230 0.02 -6.84 13.72
N GLY A 231 -1.18 -6.30 13.81
CA GLY A 231 -1.64 -5.21 12.98
C GLY A 231 -2.77 -4.39 13.59
N VAL A 232 -3.35 -3.52 12.77
CA VAL A 232 -4.46 -2.66 13.17
C VAL A 232 -5.74 -3.49 13.22
N VAL A 233 -6.53 -3.31 14.29
CA VAL A 233 -7.83 -3.94 14.46
C VAL A 233 -8.83 -3.31 13.49
N GLU A 234 -9.49 -4.13 12.69
CA GLU A 234 -10.46 -3.66 11.71
C GLU A 234 -11.79 -3.22 12.37
N PRO A 235 -12.56 -2.32 11.74
CA PRO A 235 -13.86 -1.89 12.27
C PRO A 235 -14.81 -3.08 12.52
N GLY A 236 -15.28 -3.22 13.76
CA GLY A 236 -16.17 -4.30 14.18
C GLY A 236 -15.47 -5.62 14.51
N GLU A 237 -14.15 -5.69 14.38
CA GLU A 237 -13.36 -6.88 14.69
C GLU A 237 -12.98 -6.93 16.19
N PRO A 238 -13.11 -8.07 16.88
CA PRO A 238 -12.59 -8.22 18.23
C PRO A 238 -11.05 -8.17 18.25
N PRO A 239 -10.39 -7.38 19.12
CA PRO A 239 -8.93 -7.19 19.06
C PRO A 239 -8.10 -8.47 19.17
N ALA A 240 -8.50 -9.42 20.00
CA ALA A 240 -7.80 -10.70 20.09
C ALA A 240 -7.91 -11.51 18.78
N ARG A 241 -9.03 -11.39 18.05
CA ARG A 241 -9.22 -12.05 16.76
C ARG A 241 -8.42 -11.37 15.65
N ALA A 242 -8.30 -10.05 15.69
CA ALA A 242 -7.39 -9.31 14.82
C ALA A 242 -5.95 -9.81 14.99
N GLY A 243 -5.45 -9.91 16.21
CA GLY A 243 -4.12 -10.46 16.46
C GLY A 243 -3.92 -11.89 15.93
N MET A 244 -4.94 -12.77 16.07
CA MET A 244 -4.89 -14.12 15.50
C MET A 244 -4.89 -14.13 13.96
N ARG A 245 -5.65 -13.24 13.32
CA ARG A 245 -5.68 -13.06 11.86
C ARG A 245 -4.31 -12.64 11.34
N GLU A 246 -3.76 -11.57 11.92
CA GLU A 246 -2.45 -11.03 11.54
C GLU A 246 -1.33 -12.06 11.71
N VAL A 247 -1.30 -12.81 12.84
CA VAL A 247 -0.34 -13.92 13.02
C VAL A 247 -0.46 -14.96 11.90
N THR A 248 -1.70 -15.29 11.50
CA THR A 248 -1.93 -16.27 10.44
C THR A 248 -1.47 -15.74 9.08
N GLU A 249 -1.77 -14.47 8.78
CA GLU A 249 -1.42 -13.80 7.52
C GLU A 249 0.10 -13.57 7.39
N GLU A 250 0.77 -13.14 8.47
CA GLU A 250 2.19 -12.78 8.48
C GLU A 250 3.13 -13.97 8.69
N THR A 251 2.69 -15.05 9.36
CA THR A 251 3.60 -16.15 9.73
C THR A 251 3.11 -17.54 9.30
N GLY A 252 1.87 -17.63 8.82
CA GLY A 252 1.18 -18.90 8.54
C GLY A 252 0.77 -19.68 9.79
N ILE A 253 1.10 -19.21 11.00
CA ILE A 253 0.79 -19.89 12.26
C ILE A 253 -0.67 -19.65 12.62
N ARG A 254 -1.38 -20.74 12.91
CA ARG A 254 -2.78 -20.67 13.36
C ARG A 254 -2.85 -20.93 14.85
N LEU A 255 -3.49 -20.01 15.56
CA LEU A 255 -3.80 -20.15 16.99
C LEU A 255 -5.15 -20.83 17.16
N ASP A 256 -5.18 -21.91 17.93
CA ASP A 256 -6.40 -22.69 18.17
C ASP A 256 -7.33 -21.99 19.18
N ASP A 257 -6.74 -21.34 20.18
CA ASP A 257 -7.43 -20.68 21.29
C ASP A 257 -7.32 -19.16 21.24
N VAL A 258 -8.29 -18.47 21.86
CA VAL A 258 -8.21 -17.00 22.03
C VAL A 258 -7.05 -16.68 22.97
N PRO A 259 -6.06 -15.87 22.53
CA PRO A 259 -4.88 -15.63 23.32
C PRO A 259 -5.18 -14.72 24.51
N ARG A 260 -4.43 -14.89 25.61
CA ARG A 260 -4.65 -14.15 26.86
C ARG A 260 -4.07 -12.74 26.75
N LEU A 261 -4.80 -11.71 27.18
CA LEU A 261 -4.30 -10.34 27.20
C LEU A 261 -3.14 -10.19 28.20
N LEU A 262 -2.05 -9.57 27.75
CA LEU A 262 -0.86 -9.26 28.56
C LEU A 262 -0.76 -7.77 28.85
N VAL A 263 -0.89 -6.92 27.83
CA VAL A 263 -0.69 -5.48 27.94
C VAL A 263 -1.76 -4.74 27.18
N VAL A 264 -2.26 -3.66 27.76
CA VAL A 264 -2.91 -2.55 27.06
C VAL A 264 -2.01 -1.33 27.24
N ASP A 265 -1.49 -0.78 26.16
CA ASP A 265 -0.60 0.38 26.19
C ASP A 265 -1.23 1.53 25.40
N TRP A 266 -1.43 2.67 26.05
CA TRP A 266 -1.90 3.89 25.40
C TRP A 266 -0.70 4.69 24.86
N GLU A 267 -0.67 4.89 23.55
CA GLU A 267 0.31 5.74 22.89
C GLU A 267 -0.28 7.13 22.62
N ALA A 268 0.37 8.16 23.16
CA ALA A 268 0.00 9.54 22.89
C ALA A 268 0.18 9.91 21.40
N PRO A 269 -0.72 10.72 20.81
CA PRO A 269 -0.56 11.24 19.46
C PRO A 269 0.73 12.07 19.33
N ARG A 270 1.47 11.84 18.25
CA ARG A 270 2.65 12.64 17.86
C ARG A 270 2.48 13.06 16.40
N PRO A 271 1.95 14.26 16.13
CA PRO A 271 1.66 14.72 14.77
C PRO A 271 2.87 14.52 13.82
N PRO A 272 2.66 13.98 12.62
CA PRO A 272 1.36 13.69 11.99
C PRO A 272 0.67 12.40 12.48
N GLY A 273 1.33 11.58 13.30
CA GLY A 273 0.78 10.34 13.85
C GLY A 273 -0.29 10.56 14.92
N TYR A 274 -1.28 9.68 14.94
CA TYR A 274 -2.47 9.82 15.77
C TYR A 274 -2.43 9.04 17.10
N GLY A 275 -1.45 8.16 17.32
CA GLY A 275 -1.37 7.36 18.55
C GLY A 275 -2.45 6.28 18.63
N GLY A 276 -2.94 6.00 19.83
CA GLY A 276 -4.04 5.06 20.10
C GLY A 276 -3.66 3.94 21.06
N LEU A 277 -4.38 2.82 21.01
CA LEU A 277 -4.17 1.69 21.93
C LEU A 277 -3.41 0.55 21.24
N ARG A 278 -2.47 -0.05 21.98
CA ARG A 278 -1.71 -1.25 21.59
C ARG A 278 -2.01 -2.37 22.57
N LEU A 279 -2.55 -3.46 22.08
CA LEU A 279 -2.84 -4.65 22.86
C LEU A 279 -1.80 -5.71 22.53
N LEU A 280 -1.20 -6.32 23.54
CA LEU A 280 -0.36 -7.51 23.37
C LEU A 280 -1.01 -8.71 24.03
N TYR A 281 -1.02 -9.82 23.30
CA TYR A 281 -1.59 -11.08 23.74
C TYR A 281 -0.52 -12.18 23.83
N ASP A 282 -0.76 -13.15 24.71
CA ASP A 282 0.04 -14.36 24.88
C ASP A 282 -0.51 -15.44 23.94
N GLY A 283 0.19 -15.67 22.82
CA GLY A 283 -0.13 -16.72 21.86
C GLY A 283 0.42 -18.10 22.25
N GLY A 284 1.14 -18.19 23.36
CA GLY A 284 1.68 -19.44 23.88
C GLY A 284 3.00 -19.89 23.24
N ARG A 285 3.35 -21.15 23.50
CA ARG A 285 4.57 -21.78 22.99
C ARG A 285 4.28 -22.55 21.71
N LEU A 286 5.17 -22.42 20.74
CA LEU A 286 5.15 -23.14 19.48
C LEU A 286 5.90 -24.47 19.64
N ASP A 287 5.24 -25.55 19.24
CA ASP A 287 5.79 -26.90 19.29
C ASP A 287 6.58 -27.17 18.00
N SER A 288 7.87 -27.50 18.14
CA SER A 288 8.76 -27.77 17.02
C SER A 288 8.33 -28.96 16.14
N THR A 289 7.43 -29.82 16.64
CA THR A 289 6.93 -31.02 15.95
C THR A 289 5.66 -30.79 15.11
N ARG A 290 4.94 -29.67 15.32
CA ARG A 290 3.59 -29.46 14.76
C ARG A 290 3.53 -28.53 13.55
N HIS A 291 4.44 -28.59 12.57
CA HIS A 291 4.39 -27.68 11.39
C HIS A 291 4.26 -26.16 11.75
N GLN A 292 4.52 -25.77 13.01
CA GLN A 292 4.38 -24.41 13.56
C GLN A 292 5.69 -23.63 13.41
N ARG A 293 6.45 -23.93 12.34
CA ARG A 293 7.55 -23.05 11.96
C ARG A 293 6.95 -21.88 11.20
N PRO A 294 7.33 -20.63 11.52
CA PRO A 294 6.93 -19.50 10.71
C PRO A 294 7.35 -19.76 9.27
N VAL A 295 6.37 -19.88 8.38
CA VAL A 295 6.61 -19.88 6.93
C VAL A 295 6.45 -18.41 6.57
N LEU A 296 7.48 -17.79 5.98
CA LEU A 296 7.34 -16.44 5.44
C LEU A 296 6.26 -16.45 4.35
N PRO A 297 5.04 -15.90 4.60
CA PRO A 297 3.99 -15.89 3.61
C PRO A 297 4.24 -14.70 2.71
N GLY A 298 4.84 -14.95 1.54
CA GLY A 298 4.97 -13.93 0.51
C GLY A 298 5.98 -12.80 0.80
N PRO A 299 5.91 -11.68 0.04
CA PRO A 299 6.92 -10.62 0.01
C PRO A 299 6.86 -9.64 1.20
N GLU A 300 6.09 -9.94 2.26
CA GLU A 300 5.78 -9.00 3.35
C GLU A 300 6.85 -8.93 4.43
N LEU A 301 7.58 -10.02 4.64
CA LEU A 301 8.58 -10.17 5.68
C LEU A 301 9.93 -10.55 5.08
N ARG A 302 10.98 -9.82 5.46
CA ARG A 302 12.38 -10.10 5.10
C ARG A 302 12.92 -11.28 5.87
N GLU A 303 12.61 -11.34 7.16
CA GLU A 303 13.16 -12.32 8.09
C GLU A 303 12.25 -12.47 9.32
N TRP A 304 12.41 -13.58 10.05
CA TRP A 304 11.86 -13.77 11.39
C TRP A 304 12.91 -14.40 12.30
N ARG A 305 12.85 -14.11 13.62
CA ARG A 305 13.79 -14.64 14.61
C ARG A 305 13.12 -14.89 15.96
N PHE A 306 13.51 -15.95 16.64
CA PHE A 306 13.27 -16.11 18.07
C PHE A 306 14.42 -15.51 18.85
N VAL A 307 14.11 -14.56 19.74
CA VAL A 307 15.10 -13.80 20.49
C VAL A 307 14.79 -13.76 21.98
N THR A 308 15.82 -13.65 22.80
CA THR A 308 15.71 -13.38 24.24
C THR A 308 15.28 -11.94 24.52
N GLU A 309 14.89 -11.63 25.77
CA GLU A 309 14.62 -10.24 26.19
C GLU A 309 15.85 -9.34 25.93
N GLU A 310 17.06 -9.84 26.19
CA GLU A 310 18.31 -9.11 25.98
C GLU A 310 18.58 -8.83 24.49
N GLU A 311 18.46 -9.84 23.63
CA GLU A 311 18.64 -9.67 22.18
C GLU A 311 17.58 -8.76 21.56
N ALA A 312 16.34 -8.78 22.09
CA ALA A 312 15.27 -7.92 21.62
C ALA A 312 15.56 -6.43 21.85
N ALA A 313 16.40 -6.08 22.84
CA ALA A 313 16.79 -4.70 23.12
C ALA A 313 17.56 -4.06 21.96
N ASP A 314 18.33 -4.86 21.21
CA ASP A 314 19.13 -4.40 20.07
C ASP A 314 18.31 -4.35 18.76
N LEU A 315 17.16 -5.03 18.72
CA LEU A 315 16.34 -5.17 17.51
C LEU A 315 15.10 -4.28 17.51
N LEU A 316 14.46 -4.13 18.66
CA LEU A 316 13.22 -3.39 18.79
C LEU A 316 13.47 -1.90 19.04
N PRO A 317 12.65 -1.00 18.47
CA PRO A 317 12.61 0.39 18.89
C PRO A 317 12.30 0.52 20.39
N PRO A 318 12.85 1.53 21.10
CA PRO A 318 12.78 1.62 22.57
C PRO A 318 11.37 1.47 23.18
N VAL A 319 10.36 2.10 22.56
CA VAL A 319 8.96 2.01 23.03
C VAL A 319 8.40 0.59 22.91
N ARG A 320 8.70 -0.11 21.81
CA ARG A 320 8.28 -1.50 21.62
C ARG A 320 9.02 -2.43 22.58
N TYR A 321 10.31 -2.18 22.81
CA TYR A 321 11.10 -2.95 23.76
C TYR A 321 10.52 -2.83 25.18
N GLU A 322 10.24 -1.62 25.68
CA GLU A 322 9.62 -1.46 27.00
C GLU A 322 8.25 -2.17 27.09
N ARG A 323 7.44 -2.12 26.02
CA ARG A 323 6.19 -2.87 25.95
C ARG A 323 6.40 -4.39 26.05
N LEU A 324 7.41 -4.94 25.36
CA LEU A 324 7.77 -6.36 25.46
C LEU A 324 8.12 -6.71 26.91
N ARG A 325 8.98 -5.92 27.55
CA ARG A 325 9.41 -6.19 28.94
C ARG A 325 8.23 -6.29 29.89
N TRP A 326 7.29 -5.35 29.81
CA TRP A 326 6.09 -5.40 30.64
C TRP A 326 5.14 -6.53 30.28
N ALA A 327 5.03 -6.90 28.99
CA ALA A 327 4.28 -8.07 28.58
C ALA A 327 4.87 -9.38 29.12
N LEU A 328 6.20 -9.52 29.16
CA LEU A 328 6.87 -10.67 29.78
C LEU A 328 6.58 -10.73 31.29
N ARG A 329 6.64 -9.61 32.01
CA ARG A 329 6.28 -9.57 33.45
C ARG A 329 4.78 -9.84 33.68
N ALA A 330 3.90 -9.37 32.80
CA ALA A 330 2.47 -9.67 32.84
C ALA A 330 2.22 -11.18 32.68
N ARG A 331 2.95 -11.81 31.75
CA ARG A 331 2.90 -13.26 31.50
C ARG A 331 3.33 -14.08 32.71
N GLU A 332 4.45 -13.71 33.33
CA GLU A 332 4.97 -14.33 34.56
C GLU A 332 3.99 -14.22 35.74
N ARG A 333 3.35 -13.06 35.89
CA ARG A 333 2.38 -12.79 36.97
C ARG A 333 1.00 -13.37 36.71
N GLY A 334 0.68 -13.68 35.46
CA GLY A 334 -0.66 -14.10 35.04
C GLY A 334 -1.72 -13.00 35.13
N ALA A 335 -1.31 -11.73 35.06
CA ALA A 335 -2.21 -10.58 35.17
C ALA A 335 -1.86 -9.54 34.08
N ALA A 336 -2.88 -9.03 33.39
CA ALA A 336 -2.71 -8.00 32.38
C ALA A 336 -2.27 -6.67 33.02
N LEU A 337 -1.42 -5.92 32.32
CA LEU A 337 -0.95 -4.60 32.74
C LEU A 337 -1.49 -3.51 31.82
N TYR A 338 -1.83 -2.36 32.42
CA TYR A 338 -2.12 -1.15 31.68
C TYR A 338 -0.88 -0.26 31.71
N LEU A 339 -0.50 0.25 30.54
CA LEU A 339 0.65 1.12 30.34
C LEU A 339 0.20 2.43 29.67
N GLU A 340 0.92 3.50 29.95
CA GLU A 340 0.84 4.77 29.23
C GLU A 340 2.23 5.08 28.65
N ALA A 341 2.32 5.06 27.32
CA ALA A 341 3.55 5.24 26.55
C ALA A 341 4.69 4.29 27.00
N GLY A 342 4.34 3.04 27.29
CA GLY A 342 5.29 2.01 27.75
C GLY A 342 5.62 2.05 29.24
N VAL A 343 4.95 2.89 30.03
CA VAL A 343 5.14 2.98 31.49
C VAL A 343 3.92 2.42 32.23
N PRO A 344 4.07 1.47 33.17
CA PRO A 344 2.95 0.91 33.90
C PRO A 344 2.34 1.93 34.87
N VAL A 345 1.02 1.90 35.01
CA VAL A 345 0.22 2.81 35.85
C VAL A 345 -0.67 2.07 36.85
#